data_AF-A0A0F9HAQ7-F1
#
_entry.id   AF-A0A0F9HAQ7-F1
#
_cell.length_a   1.000
_cell.length_b   1.000
_cell.length_c   1.000
_cell.angle_alpha   90.00
_cell.angle_beta   90.00
_cell.angle_gamma   90.00
#
_symmetry.space_group_name_H-M   'P 1'
#
loop_
_entity.id
_entity.type
_entity.pdbx_description
1 polymer ?
#
loop_
_entity_poly.entity_id
_entity_poly.type
_entity_poly.pdbx_seq_one_letter_code
_entity_poly.pdbx_strand_id
1 'polypeptide(L)'
;MSSPECEKLNAKTAEWNIIYPFMEWLGEQGLFLARHETEEEALAKGNVWKDGSANTFPYPIHAGKRIGGLLYEYFGVDPAKLDRERKALLESIREAES
;
A
#
# COMPACT_ATOMS: atom_id res chain seq x y z
N MET A 1 -14.12 23.05 4.08
CA MET A 1 -13.20 22.20 4.87
C MET A 1 -11.99 21.88 4.00
N SER A 2 -10.78 21.86 4.56
CA SER A 2 -9.60 21.34 3.83
C SER A 2 -9.61 19.81 3.93
N SER A 3 -9.47 19.11 2.82
CA SER A 3 -9.47 17.64 2.74
C SER A 3 -8.13 17.15 2.18
N PRO A 4 -7.05 17.26 2.97
CA PRO A 4 -5.68 17.09 2.48
C PRO A 4 -5.38 15.68 1.97
N GLU A 5 -5.98 14.62 2.52
CA GLU A 5 -5.77 13.26 1.99
C GLU A 5 -6.55 13.04 0.69
N CYS A 6 -7.77 13.57 0.59
CA CYS A 6 -8.52 13.61 -0.67
C CYS A 6 -7.77 14.41 -1.75
N GLU A 7 -7.16 15.54 -1.40
CA GLU A 7 -6.37 16.38 -2.31
C GLU A 7 -5.11 15.64 -2.80
N LYS A 8 -4.38 14.96 -1.91
CA LYS A 8 -3.24 14.11 -2.28
C LYS A 8 -3.66 13.00 -3.25
N LEU A 9 -4.75 12.31 -2.94
CA LEU A 9 -5.26 11.23 -3.80
C LEU A 9 -5.66 11.78 -5.17
N ASN A 10 -6.40 12.89 -5.20
CA ASN A 10 -6.83 13.55 -6.43
C ASN A 10 -5.65 14.04 -7.30
N ALA A 11 -4.62 14.60 -6.67
CA ALA A 11 -3.40 15.02 -7.37
C ALA A 11 -2.67 13.84 -8.04
N LYS A 12 -2.94 12.61 -7.57
CA LYS A 12 -2.32 11.37 -8.03
C LYS A 12 -3.27 10.43 -8.75
N THR A 13 -4.51 10.85 -9.02
CA THR A 13 -5.54 10.03 -9.68
C THR A 13 -5.09 9.50 -11.05
N ALA A 14 -4.38 10.30 -11.84
CA ALA A 14 -3.87 9.86 -13.14
C ALA A 14 -2.84 8.73 -12.99
N GLU A 15 -1.89 8.86 -12.06
CA GLU A 15 -0.91 7.81 -11.75
C GLU A 15 -1.60 6.57 -11.16
N TRP A 16 -2.59 6.76 -10.28
CA TRP A 16 -3.40 5.69 -9.70
C TRP A 16 -4.12 4.87 -10.78
N ASN A 17 -4.77 5.54 -11.72
CA ASN A 17 -5.52 4.92 -12.81
C ASN A 17 -4.63 4.16 -13.80
N ILE A 18 -3.32 4.42 -13.82
CA ILE A 18 -2.36 3.69 -14.65
C ILE A 18 -1.80 2.48 -13.87
N ILE A 19 -1.38 2.71 -12.62
CA ILE A 19 -0.70 1.68 -11.82
C ILE A 19 -1.68 0.59 -11.39
N TYR A 20 -2.89 0.95 -10.96
CA TYR A 20 -3.84 0.00 -10.40
C TYR A 20 -4.26 -1.09 -11.41
N PRO A 21 -4.68 -0.78 -12.65
CA PRO A 21 -5.04 -1.81 -13.63
C PRO A 21 -3.86 -2.68 -14.04
N PHE A 22 -2.65 -2.11 -14.15
CA PHE A 22 -1.45 -2.88 -14.46
C PHE A 22 -1.15 -3.92 -13.38
N MET A 23 -1.31 -3.54 -12.11
CA MET A 23 -1.04 -4.42 -10.98
C MET A 23 -2.14 -5.45 -10.76
N GLU A 24 -3.41 -5.13 -11.07
CA GLU A 24 -4.48 -6.14 -11.16
C GLU A 24 -4.17 -7.16 -12.26
N TRP A 25 -3.79 -6.68 -13.45
CA TRP A 25 -3.37 -7.55 -14.55
C TRP A 25 -2.20 -8.46 -14.15
N LEU A 26 -1.17 -7.93 -13.49
CA LEU A 26 -0.07 -8.74 -12.95
C LEU A 26 -0.58 -9.83 -12.00
N GLY A 27 -1.50 -9.48 -11.09
CA GLY A 27 -2.11 -10.44 -10.16
C GLY A 27 -2.88 -11.55 -10.87
N GLU A 28 -3.58 -11.25 -11.97
CA GLU A 28 -4.24 -12.25 -12.82
C GLU A 28 -3.24 -13.19 -13.52
N GLN A 29 -2.05 -12.69 -13.85
CA GLN A 29 -0.96 -13.53 -14.38
C GLN A 29 -0.22 -14.33 -13.29
N GLY A 30 -0.63 -14.22 -12.02
CA GLY A 30 0.06 -14.84 -10.89
C GLY A 30 1.39 -14.15 -10.54
N LEU A 31 1.60 -12.91 -11.00
CA LEU A 31 2.77 -12.10 -10.72
C LEU A 31 2.45 -11.12 -9.58
N PHE A 32 3.29 -11.11 -8.55
CA PHE A 32 3.06 -10.30 -7.36
C PHE A 32 4.31 -9.54 -6.95
N LEU A 33 4.10 -8.39 -6.29
CA LEU A 33 5.18 -7.72 -5.61
C LEU A 33 5.66 -8.56 -4.43
N ALA A 34 6.97 -8.76 -4.39
CA ALA A 34 7.64 -9.36 -3.25
C ALA A 34 8.70 -8.39 -2.71
N ARG A 35 9.07 -8.61 -1.45
CA ARG A 35 10.26 -7.99 -0.86
C ARG A 35 11.19 -9.09 -0.37
N HIS A 36 12.46 -8.75 -0.22
CA HIS A 36 13.37 -9.62 0.50
C HIS A 36 13.06 -9.62 2.00
N GLU A 37 13.34 -10.75 2.64
CA GLU A 37 13.38 -10.88 4.09
C GLU A 37 14.42 -9.91 4.68
N THR A 38 14.10 -9.26 5.79
CA THR A 38 15.10 -8.45 6.51
C THR A 38 16.05 -9.35 7.29
N GLU A 39 17.23 -8.85 7.67
CA GLU A 39 18.16 -9.61 8.52
C GLU A 39 17.51 -10.03 9.84
N GLU A 40 16.75 -9.14 10.47
CA GLU A 40 16.03 -9.40 11.72
C GLU A 40 14.99 -10.53 11.57
N GLU A 41 14.24 -10.52 10.47
CA GLU A 41 13.25 -11.56 10.17
C GLU A 41 13.92 -12.91 9.91
N ALA A 42 15.04 -12.93 9.16
CA ALA A 42 15.82 -14.13 8.89
C ALA A 42 16.40 -14.72 10.19
N LEU A 43 16.99 -13.87 11.04
CA LEU A 43 17.51 -14.26 12.35
C LEU A 43 16.41 -14.82 13.25
N ALA A 44 15.24 -14.18 13.31
CA ALA A 44 14.12 -14.64 14.12
C ALA A 44 13.58 -16.01 13.70
N LYS A 45 13.69 -16.37 12.41
CA LYS A 45 13.31 -17.68 11.87
C LYS A 45 14.41 -18.73 11.98
N GLY A 46 15.60 -18.36 12.45
CA GLY A 46 16.78 -19.24 12.44
C GLY A 46 17.35 -19.47 11.03
N ASN A 47 16.97 -18.64 10.05
CA ASN A 47 17.55 -18.65 8.71
C ASN A 47 18.92 -17.96 8.76
N VAL A 48 19.96 -18.73 9.09
CA VAL A 48 21.34 -18.24 9.21
C VAL A 48 22.32 -19.05 8.39
N TRP A 49 23.38 -18.39 7.94
CA TRP A 49 24.54 -19.04 7.35
C TRP A 49 25.33 -19.82 8.41
N LYS A 50 26.32 -20.62 7.98
CA LYS A 50 27.16 -21.42 8.90
C LYS A 50 27.96 -20.57 9.89
N ASP A 51 28.21 -19.31 9.56
CA ASP A 51 28.89 -18.33 10.42
C ASP A 51 27.94 -17.60 11.39
N GLY A 52 26.64 -17.90 11.35
CA GLY A 52 25.61 -17.29 12.19
C GLY A 52 25.06 -15.97 11.67
N SER A 53 25.53 -15.46 10.53
CA SER A 53 24.96 -14.27 9.89
C SER A 53 23.61 -14.58 9.25
N ALA A 54 22.76 -13.55 9.10
CA ALA A 54 21.43 -13.69 8.54
C ALA A 54 21.47 -14.20 7.08
N ASN A 55 20.70 -15.24 6.77
CA ASN A 55 20.52 -15.72 5.41
C ASN A 55 19.24 -15.13 4.79
N THR A 56 19.40 -13.99 4.12
CA THR A 56 18.33 -13.28 3.40
C THR A 56 18.23 -13.69 1.91
N PHE A 57 18.98 -14.70 1.48
CA PHE A 57 19.11 -15.14 0.09
C PHE A 57 17.99 -16.10 -0.36
N PRO A 58 17.56 -16.04 -1.63
CA PRO A 58 16.47 -15.19 -2.08
C PRO A 58 15.12 -15.78 -1.63
N TYR A 59 14.66 -15.45 -0.42
CA TYR A 59 13.28 -15.76 -0.03
C TYR A 59 12.43 -14.50 -0.28
N PRO A 60 11.91 -14.29 -1.50
CA PRO A 60 10.94 -13.24 -1.73
C PRO A 60 9.72 -13.56 -0.89
N ILE A 61 9.45 -12.71 0.08
CA ILE A 61 8.22 -12.77 0.85
C ILE A 61 7.20 -11.99 0.04
N HIS A 62 6.07 -12.62 -0.28
CA HIS A 62 4.93 -11.91 -0.84
C HIS A 62 4.66 -10.71 0.05
N ALA A 63 4.68 -9.50 -0.51
CA ALA A 63 4.35 -8.32 0.26
C ALA A 63 2.89 -8.46 0.66
N GLY A 64 2.60 -9.01 1.86
CA GLY A 64 1.25 -9.35 2.33
C GLY A 64 0.30 -8.15 2.44
N LYS A 65 0.77 -6.95 2.10
CA LYS A 65 -0.05 -5.77 1.89
C LYS A 65 -0.85 -5.95 0.60
N ARG A 66 -2.17 -5.88 0.73
CA ARG A 66 -3.06 -5.72 -0.44
C ARG A 66 -2.61 -4.48 -1.23
N ILE A 67 -2.74 -4.53 -2.54
CA ILE A 67 -2.35 -3.46 -3.46
C ILE A 67 -2.75 -2.05 -2.99
N GLY A 68 -3.97 -1.89 -2.48
CA GLY A 68 -4.45 -0.60 -1.97
C GLY A 68 -3.60 -0.05 -0.81
N GLY A 69 -3.10 -0.91 0.07
CA GLY A 69 -2.20 -0.52 1.16
C GLY A 69 -0.83 -0.05 0.66
N LEU A 70 -0.27 -0.71 -0.36
CA LEU A 70 1.01 -0.31 -0.97
C LEU A 70 0.89 1.03 -1.70
N LEU A 71 -0.23 1.26 -2.38
CA LEU A 71 -0.47 2.52 -3.09
C LEU A 71 -0.66 3.69 -2.11
N TYR A 72 -1.40 3.49 -1.01
CA TYR A 72 -1.54 4.54 0.01
C TYR A 72 -0.19 4.92 0.64
N GLU A 73 0.67 3.94 0.92
CA GLU A 73 2.03 4.19 1.40
C GLU A 73 2.86 4.97 0.37
N TYR A 74 2.83 4.54 -0.91
CA TYR A 74 3.55 5.21 -2.00
C TYR A 74 3.13 6.68 -2.18
N PHE A 75 1.84 6.97 -2.10
CA PHE A 75 1.31 8.33 -2.23
C PHE A 75 1.29 9.13 -0.92
N GLY A 76 1.70 8.55 0.21
CA GLY A 76 1.67 9.21 1.52
C GLY A 76 0.26 9.57 1.99
N VAL A 77 -0.70 8.71 1.70
CA VAL A 77 -2.13 8.85 2.04
C VAL A 77 -2.44 8.04 3.29
N ASP A 78 -3.00 8.68 4.32
CA ASP A 78 -3.52 7.98 5.49
C ASP A 78 -4.94 7.45 5.19
N PRO A 79 -5.17 6.11 5.11
CA PRO A 79 -6.46 5.54 4.76
C PRO A 79 -7.56 5.83 5.80
N ALA A 80 -7.22 5.91 7.09
CA ALA A 80 -8.20 6.16 8.14
C ALA A 80 -8.63 7.64 8.13
N LYS A 81 -7.69 8.54 7.85
CA LYS A 81 -7.99 9.96 7.67
C LYS A 81 -8.77 10.22 6.39
N LEU A 82 -8.43 9.57 5.28
CA LEU A 82 -9.16 9.64 4.02
C LEU A 82 -10.64 9.24 4.19
N ASP A 83 -10.91 8.15 4.93
CA ASP A 83 -12.29 7.71 5.19
C ASP A 83 -13.10 8.75 5.99
N ARG A 84 -12.48 9.37 7.01
CA ARG A 84 -13.11 10.47 7.76
C ARG A 84 -13.39 11.69 6.87
N GLU A 85 -12.42 12.08 6.04
CA GLU A 85 -12.58 13.19 5.11
C GLU A 85 -13.71 12.94 4.10
N ARG A 86 -13.81 11.71 3.55
CA ARG A 86 -14.90 11.32 2.63
C ARG A 86 -16.27 11.40 3.29
N LYS A 87 -16.40 10.90 4.53
CA LYS A 87 -17.67 10.96 5.29
C LYS A 87 -18.10 12.40 5.55
N ALA A 88 -17.18 13.24 6.01
CA ALA A 88 -17.45 14.66 6.24
C ALA A 88 -17.86 15.39 4.94
N LEU A 89 -17.25 15.05 3.81
CA LEU A 89 -17.62 15.61 2.50
C LEU A 89 -19.05 15.21 2.11
N LEU A 90 -19.41 13.93 2.25
CA LEU A 90 -20.75 13.42 1.95
C LEU A 90 -21.83 14.05 2.84
N GLU A 91 -21.53 14.23 4.13
CA GLU A 91 -22.43 14.94 5.05
C GLU A 91 -22.65 16.39 4.62
N SER A 92 -21.58 17.11 4.24
CA SER A 92 -21.70 18.49 3.77
C SER A 92 -22.52 18.63 2.48
N ILE A 93 -22.44 17.65 1.58
CA ILE A 93 -23.26 17.61 0.36
C ILE A 93 -24.73 17.39 0.72
N ARG A 94 -25.01 16.45 1.62
CA ARG A 94 -26.37 16.13 2.06
C ARG A 94 -27.05 17.33 2.75
N GLU A 95 -26.29 18.08 3.54
CA GLU A 95 -26.76 19.29 4.21
C GLU A 95 -27.00 20.45 3.23
N ALA A 96 -26.23 20.54 2.15
CA ALA A 96 -26.42 21.56 1.11
C ALA A 96 -27.61 21.28 0.17
N GLU A 97 -28.03 20.02 0.07
CA GLU A 97 -29.18 19.59 -0.73
C GLU A 97 -30.52 19.58 0.05
N SER A 98 -30.49 19.85 1.37
CA SER A 98 -31.67 19.94 2.26
C SER A 98 -32.11 21.38 2.47
#